data_AF-A0A970NYR4-F1
#
_entry.id   AF-A0A970NYR4-F1
#
_cell.length_a   1.000
_cell.length_b   1.000
_cell.length_c   1.000
_cell.angle_alpha   90.00
_cell.angle_beta   90.00
_cell.angle_gamma   90.00
#
_symmetry.space_group_name_H-M   'P 1'
#
loop_
_entity.id
_entity.type
_entity.pdbx_description
1 polymer ?
#
loop_
_entity_poly.entity_id
_entity_poly.type
_entity_poly.pdbx_seq_one_letter_code
_entity_poly.pdbx_strand_id
1 'polypeptide(L)'
;MAFLKDIGQRIRYITDINDSINTEAASTRIRNGIAFRGPNAWILAFSIVIASVGLNINSTAVIIGAMLVSPLLGPIFGIGLGLGTNDTRLLKYGAQNLAVMVAIALIASFVYFLITPLNLSDPTELEARTSPTIYDVLIALFGGLAGIFEMSRKESGTVLAGVAIATALMPPLCTAGYGLANWNLEYFAGAMYLFIINSVFIIFATYVMVKYMNFQEAEFANAKTAKRTRNLITFFILLVIIP
;
A
#
# COMPACT_ATOMS: atom_id res chain seq x y z
N MET A 1 -6.74 39.71 23.36
CA MET A 1 -5.46 39.00 23.30
C MET A 1 -5.45 37.66 24.04
N ALA A 2 -6.15 37.51 25.18
CA ALA A 2 -6.22 36.23 25.90
C ALA A 2 -6.83 35.08 25.08
N PHE A 3 -7.91 35.34 24.33
CA PHE A 3 -8.56 34.36 23.45
C PHE A 3 -7.66 33.81 22.33
N LEU A 4 -6.81 34.65 21.72
CA LEU A 4 -5.86 34.23 20.68
C LEU A 4 -4.70 33.39 21.25
N LYS A 5 -4.26 33.69 22.48
CA LYS A 5 -3.27 32.85 23.19
C LYS A 5 -3.84 31.50 23.58
N ASP A 6 -5.10 31.46 24.01
CA ASP A 6 -5.80 30.23 24.38
C ASP A 6 -6.06 29.33 23.16
N ILE A 7 -6.43 29.92 22.01
CA ILE A 7 -6.48 29.22 20.72
C ILE A 7 -5.09 28.71 20.32
N GLY A 8 -4.04 29.52 20.44
CA GLY A 8 -2.68 29.10 20.12
C GLY A 8 -2.17 27.94 20.97
N GLN A 9 -2.49 27.94 22.27
CA GLN A 9 -2.16 26.84 23.18
C GLN A 9 -2.98 25.57 22.88
N ARG A 10 -4.27 25.71 22.58
CA ARG A 10 -5.11 24.58 22.14
C ARG A 10 -4.63 23.97 20.83
N ILE A 11 -4.28 24.79 19.83
CA ILE A 11 -3.71 24.31 18.57
C ILE A 11 -2.44 23.52 18.86
N ARG A 12 -1.53 24.09 19.64
CA ARG A 12 -0.26 23.42 19.98
C ARG A 12 -0.48 22.08 20.70
N TYR A 13 -1.41 22.04 21.66
CA TYR A 13 -1.80 20.81 22.36
C TYR A 13 -2.38 19.74 21.43
N ILE A 14 -3.26 20.13 20.50
CA ILE A 14 -3.87 19.21 19.53
C ILE A 14 -2.86 18.71 18.50
N THR A 15 -1.88 19.54 18.12
CA THR A 15 -0.84 19.19 17.13
C THR A 15 0.38 18.49 17.74
N ASP A 16 0.49 18.40 19.07
CA ASP A 16 1.64 17.73 19.71
C ASP A 16 1.45 16.21 19.66
N ILE A 17 2.28 15.58 18.85
CA ILE A 17 2.22 14.14 18.57
C ILE A 17 3.20 13.32 19.42
N ASN A 18 4.11 13.97 20.16
CA ASN A 18 5.23 13.28 20.81
C ASN A 18 4.78 12.28 21.88
N ASP A 19 3.75 12.61 22.67
CA ASP A 19 3.26 11.73 23.74
C ASP A 19 2.35 10.61 23.24
N SER A 20 1.83 10.68 22.02
CA SER A 20 0.86 9.70 21.48
C SER A 20 1.50 8.66 20.55
N ILE A 21 2.77 8.84 20.22
CA ILE A 21 3.49 8.02 19.23
C ILE A 21 4.50 7.09 19.92
N ASN A 22 4.67 5.89 19.37
CA ASN A 22 5.71 4.94 19.74
C ASN A 22 6.31 4.29 18.47
N THR A 23 7.49 4.76 18.07
CA THR A 23 8.18 4.33 16.85
C THR A 23 8.75 2.90 16.94
N GLU A 24 9.13 2.44 18.13
CA GLU A 24 9.63 1.08 18.36
C GLU A 24 8.51 0.04 18.23
N ALA A 25 7.37 0.31 18.85
CA ALA A 25 6.16 -0.50 18.69
C ALA A 25 5.69 -0.49 17.23
N ALA A 26 5.74 0.66 16.55
CA ALA A 26 5.40 0.79 15.13
C ALA A 26 6.30 -0.09 14.25
N SER A 27 7.63 0.00 14.44
CA SER A 27 8.61 -0.80 13.71
C SER A 27 8.34 -2.30 13.87
N THR A 28 8.04 -2.73 15.10
CA THR A 28 7.70 -4.12 15.40
C THR A 28 6.41 -4.57 14.72
N ARG A 29 5.35 -3.74 14.76
CA ARG A 29 4.07 -4.01 14.08
C ARG A 29 4.25 -4.14 12.56
N ILE A 30 4.99 -3.22 11.95
CA ILE A 30 5.28 -3.26 10.51
C ILE A 30 6.08 -4.52 10.16
N ARG A 31 7.15 -4.83 10.89
CA ARG A 31 7.98 -6.03 10.67
C ARG A 31 7.15 -7.32 10.76
N ASN A 32 6.27 -7.40 11.76
CA ASN A 32 5.37 -8.55 11.92
C ASN A 32 4.33 -8.62 10.78
N GLY A 33 3.86 -7.48 10.27
CA GLY A 33 2.94 -7.40 9.14
C GLY A 33 3.52 -7.84 7.79
N ILE A 34 4.84 -7.93 7.66
CA ILE A 34 5.49 -8.46 6.44
C ILE A 34 5.42 -9.99 6.38
N ALA A 35 5.32 -10.66 7.54
CA ALA A 35 5.39 -12.11 7.62
C ALA A 35 4.17 -12.76 6.93
N PHE A 36 4.36 -13.14 5.68
CA PHE A 36 3.36 -13.84 4.89
C PHE A 36 3.59 -15.35 4.99
N ARG A 37 2.91 -16.01 5.93
CA ARG A 37 2.98 -17.46 6.14
C ARG A 37 1.60 -18.06 6.35
N GLY A 38 1.38 -19.23 5.74
CA GLY A 38 0.21 -20.08 5.98
C GLY A 38 -1.13 -19.38 5.75
N PRO A 39 -1.92 -19.07 6.81
CA PRO A 39 -3.26 -18.49 6.68
C PRO A 39 -3.33 -17.21 5.85
N ASN A 40 -2.34 -16.31 5.96
CA ASN A 40 -2.35 -15.03 5.25
C ASN A 40 -2.37 -15.20 3.72
N ALA A 41 -1.80 -16.30 3.21
CA ALA A 41 -1.82 -16.60 1.79
C ALA A 41 -3.19 -17.04 1.28
N TRP A 42 -3.87 -17.87 2.06
CA TRP A 42 -5.23 -18.29 1.78
C TRP A 42 -6.21 -17.13 1.92
N ILE A 43 -6.07 -16.33 2.96
CA ILE A 43 -6.88 -15.11 3.16
C ILE A 43 -6.72 -14.17 1.96
N LEU A 44 -5.49 -13.95 1.48
CA LEU A 44 -5.25 -13.16 0.28
C LEU A 44 -5.97 -13.77 -0.94
N ALA A 45 -5.79 -15.07 -1.20
CA ALA A 45 -6.43 -15.74 -2.34
C ALA A 45 -7.96 -15.62 -2.28
N PHE A 46 -8.58 -15.87 -1.12
CA PHE A 46 -10.02 -15.72 -0.94
C PHE A 46 -10.48 -14.28 -1.10
N SER A 47 -9.74 -13.32 -0.53
CA SER A 47 -10.06 -11.90 -0.70
C SER A 47 -10.07 -11.52 -2.18
N ILE A 48 -9.08 -11.96 -2.96
CA ILE A 48 -8.98 -11.67 -4.40
C ILE A 48 -10.14 -12.27 -5.17
N VAL A 49 -10.57 -13.48 -4.84
CA VAL A 49 -11.77 -14.08 -5.42
C VAL A 49 -13.01 -13.24 -5.07
N ILE A 50 -13.17 -12.82 -3.81
CA ILE A 50 -14.29 -11.96 -3.38
C ILE A 50 -14.28 -10.63 -4.15
N ALA A 51 -13.12 -9.98 -4.30
CA ALA A 51 -13.03 -8.75 -5.09
C ALA A 51 -13.33 -8.98 -6.57
N SER A 52 -12.91 -10.11 -7.13
CA SER A 52 -13.21 -10.48 -8.53
C SER A 52 -14.70 -10.73 -8.73
N VAL A 53 -15.37 -11.38 -7.77
CA VAL A 53 -16.84 -11.48 -7.74
C VAL A 53 -17.47 -10.10 -7.65
N GLY A 54 -16.94 -9.23 -6.78
CA GLY A 54 -17.37 -7.84 -6.63
C GLY A 54 -17.30 -7.05 -7.93
N LEU A 55 -16.23 -7.22 -8.71
CA LEU A 55 -16.09 -6.64 -10.05
C LEU A 55 -17.13 -7.21 -11.03
N ASN A 56 -17.41 -8.53 -10.98
CA ASN A 56 -18.43 -9.15 -11.84
C ASN A 56 -19.84 -8.61 -11.61
N ILE A 57 -20.18 -8.31 -10.37
CA ILE A 57 -21.50 -7.79 -10.00
C ILE A 57 -21.51 -6.26 -9.86
N ASN A 58 -20.42 -5.58 -10.24
CA ASN A 58 -20.27 -4.13 -10.16
C ASN A 58 -20.62 -3.57 -8.76
N SER A 59 -20.09 -4.21 -7.71
CA SER A 59 -20.37 -3.88 -6.31
C SER A 59 -19.15 -3.35 -5.58
N THR A 60 -19.05 -2.03 -5.50
CA THR A 60 -18.00 -1.34 -4.74
C THR A 60 -17.98 -1.76 -3.27
N ALA A 61 -19.14 -2.06 -2.65
CA ALA A 61 -19.22 -2.51 -1.26
C ALA A 61 -18.51 -3.85 -1.03
N VAL A 62 -18.69 -4.82 -1.95
CA VAL A 62 -18.00 -6.12 -1.87
C VAL A 62 -16.50 -5.95 -2.09
N ILE A 63 -16.11 -5.10 -3.04
CA ILE A 63 -14.71 -4.77 -3.31
C ILE A 63 -14.04 -4.14 -2.07
N ILE A 64 -14.71 -3.19 -1.42
CA ILE A 64 -14.24 -2.57 -0.17
C ILE A 64 -14.10 -3.61 0.94
N GLY A 65 -15.09 -4.50 1.11
CA GLY A 65 -15.01 -5.58 2.10
C GLY A 65 -13.81 -6.50 1.87
N ALA A 66 -13.52 -6.82 0.61
CA ALA A 66 -12.37 -7.62 0.24
C ALA A 66 -11.03 -6.91 0.54
N MET A 67 -10.95 -5.59 0.31
CA MET A 67 -9.77 -4.78 0.64
C MET A 67 -9.45 -4.77 2.14
N LEU A 68 -10.49 -4.72 2.99
CA LEU A 68 -10.34 -4.73 4.45
C LEU A 68 -9.74 -6.04 5.01
N VAL A 69 -9.96 -7.14 4.29
CA VAL A 69 -9.47 -8.47 4.67
C VAL A 69 -8.03 -8.71 4.17
N SER A 70 -7.63 -8.02 3.09
CA SER A 70 -6.38 -8.30 2.38
C SER A 70 -5.13 -7.79 3.12
N PRO A 71 -4.09 -8.63 3.33
CA PRO A 71 -2.87 -8.23 4.04
C PRO A 71 -1.83 -7.48 3.16
N LEU A 72 -2.20 -7.01 1.96
CA LEU A 72 -1.26 -6.44 0.97
C LEU A 72 -0.42 -5.25 1.47
N LEU A 73 -0.97 -4.44 2.38
CA LEU A 73 -0.28 -3.25 2.89
C LEU A 73 0.96 -3.58 3.74
N GLY A 74 1.00 -4.75 4.39
CA GLY A 74 2.08 -5.10 5.32
C GLY A 74 3.46 -5.04 4.68
N PRO A 75 3.72 -5.80 3.60
CA PRO A 75 4.99 -5.72 2.87
C PRO A 75 5.32 -4.35 2.28
N ILE A 76 4.31 -3.57 1.85
CA ILE A 76 4.52 -2.23 1.28
C ILE A 76 5.05 -1.27 2.34
N PHE A 77 4.41 -1.21 3.52
CA PHE A 77 4.93 -0.46 4.67
C PHE A 77 6.28 -1.00 5.13
N GLY A 78 6.49 -2.32 5.07
CA GLY A 78 7.76 -2.96 5.38
C GLY A 78 8.93 -2.52 4.51
N ILE A 79 8.70 -2.43 3.20
CA ILE A 79 9.67 -1.89 2.25
C ILE A 79 9.99 -0.43 2.61
N GLY A 80 8.97 0.40 2.83
CA GLY A 80 9.15 1.80 3.25
C GLY A 80 9.93 1.97 4.55
N LEU A 81 9.63 1.14 5.56
CA LEU A 81 10.36 1.11 6.83
C LEU A 81 11.82 0.67 6.63
N GLY A 82 12.06 -0.35 5.82
CA GLY A 82 13.42 -0.82 5.50
C GLY A 82 14.24 0.26 4.81
N LEU A 83 13.62 1.03 3.91
CA LEU A 83 14.25 2.20 3.29
C LEU A 83 14.54 3.31 4.30
N GLY A 84 13.59 3.63 5.18
CA GLY A 84 13.73 4.73 6.15
C GLY A 84 14.75 4.42 7.26
N THR A 85 14.87 3.16 7.67
CA THR A 85 15.80 2.68 8.72
C THR A 85 17.11 2.11 8.17
N ASN A 86 17.33 2.17 6.84
CA ASN A 86 18.48 1.59 6.15
C ASN A 86 18.66 0.06 6.35
N ASP A 87 17.57 -0.67 6.63
CA ASP A 87 17.56 -2.12 6.81
C ASP A 87 17.35 -2.85 5.47
N THR A 88 18.46 -3.27 4.86
CA THR A 88 18.44 -3.98 3.57
C THR A 88 17.84 -5.38 3.66
N ARG A 89 17.92 -6.03 4.82
CA ARG A 89 17.30 -7.35 5.02
C ARG A 89 15.79 -7.21 5.02
N LEU A 90 15.29 -6.20 5.71
CA LEU A 90 13.86 -5.88 5.72
C LEU A 90 13.36 -5.49 4.32
N LEU A 91 14.14 -4.68 3.59
CA LEU A 91 13.82 -4.30 2.21
C LEU A 91 13.65 -5.53 1.31
N LYS A 92 14.64 -6.43 1.32
CA LYS A 92 14.61 -7.65 0.51
C LYS A 92 13.46 -8.56 0.92
N TYR A 93 13.25 -8.72 2.22
CA TYR A 93 12.16 -9.56 2.75
C TYR A 93 10.78 -9.00 2.37
N GLY A 94 10.56 -7.69 2.49
CA GLY A 94 9.34 -7.03 2.06
C GLY A 94 9.09 -7.16 0.56
N ALA A 95 10.10 -6.90 -0.26
CA ALA A 95 10.00 -7.04 -1.72
C ALA A 95 9.70 -8.48 -2.17
N GLN A 96 10.35 -9.48 -1.56
CA GLN A 96 10.10 -10.89 -1.86
C GLN A 96 8.67 -11.30 -1.50
N ASN A 97 8.19 -10.94 -0.30
CA ASN A 97 6.81 -11.25 0.10
C ASN A 97 5.79 -10.53 -0.78
N LEU A 98 6.01 -9.25 -1.11
CA LEU A 98 5.13 -8.50 -2.01
C LEU A 98 5.03 -9.18 -3.39
N ALA A 99 6.16 -9.62 -3.96
CA ALA A 99 6.17 -10.33 -5.24
C ALA A 99 5.39 -11.66 -5.19
N VAL A 100 5.54 -12.44 -4.10
CA VAL A 100 4.76 -13.67 -3.91
C VAL A 100 3.26 -13.36 -3.77
N MET A 101 2.90 -12.30 -3.05
CA MET A 101 1.50 -11.88 -2.89
C MET A 101 0.88 -11.43 -4.21
N VAL A 102 1.61 -10.65 -5.01
CA VAL A 102 1.18 -10.27 -6.36
C VAL A 102 0.98 -11.50 -7.24
N ALA A 103 1.91 -12.46 -7.21
CA ALA A 103 1.76 -13.71 -7.97
C ALA A 103 0.52 -14.50 -7.55
N ILE A 104 0.27 -14.66 -6.24
CA ILE A 104 -0.94 -15.33 -5.72
C ILE A 104 -2.20 -14.59 -6.17
N ALA A 105 -2.21 -13.26 -6.06
CA ALA A 105 -3.35 -12.45 -6.48
C ALA A 105 -3.63 -12.58 -7.98
N LEU A 106 -2.59 -12.53 -8.82
CA LEU A 106 -2.72 -12.71 -10.26
C LEU A 106 -3.23 -14.12 -10.60
N ILE A 107 -2.67 -15.17 -9.98
CA ILE A 107 -3.11 -16.56 -10.22
C ILE A 107 -4.58 -16.74 -9.79
N ALA A 108 -4.95 -16.27 -8.60
CA ALA A 108 -6.30 -16.44 -8.08
C ALA A 108 -7.35 -15.72 -8.95
N SER A 109 -7.10 -14.46 -9.33
CA SER A 109 -7.99 -13.71 -10.22
C SER A 109 -8.00 -14.28 -11.64
N PHE A 110 -6.84 -14.65 -12.19
CA PHE A 110 -6.74 -15.31 -13.50
C PHE A 110 -7.58 -16.59 -13.57
N VAL A 111 -7.42 -17.50 -12.59
CA VAL A 111 -8.21 -18.75 -12.52
C VAL A 111 -9.70 -18.45 -12.39
N TYR A 112 -10.08 -17.47 -11.57
CA TYR A 112 -11.47 -17.06 -11.41
C TYR A 112 -12.09 -16.58 -12.74
N PHE A 113 -11.43 -15.66 -13.45
CA PHE A 113 -11.93 -15.10 -14.70
C PHE A 113 -11.86 -16.08 -15.87
N LEU A 114 -10.98 -17.08 -15.81
CA LEU A 114 -10.94 -18.17 -16.77
C LEU A 114 -12.17 -19.09 -16.65
N ILE A 115 -12.64 -19.34 -15.43
CA ILE A 115 -13.83 -20.17 -15.15
C ILE A 115 -15.13 -19.38 -15.32
N THR A 116 -15.12 -18.11 -14.90
CA THR A 116 -16.27 -17.21 -14.93
C THR A 116 -15.98 -16.07 -15.91
N PRO A 117 -16.12 -16.30 -17.23
CA PRO A 117 -15.92 -15.24 -18.20
C PRO A 117 -16.89 -14.09 -17.89
N LEU A 118 -16.32 -12.92 -17.69
CA LEU A 118 -17.05 -11.67 -17.52
C LEU A 118 -17.82 -11.37 -18.82
N ASN A 119 -19.14 -11.49 -18.78
CA ASN A 119 -20.00 -10.92 -19.83
C ASN A 119 -20.14 -9.41 -19.59
N LEU A 120 -19.06 -8.67 -19.86
CA LEU A 120 -19.03 -7.21 -19.78
C LEU A 120 -19.92 -6.63 -20.88
N SER A 121 -21.18 -6.37 -20.54
CA SER A 121 -22.05 -5.51 -21.35
C SER A 121 -21.85 -4.02 -20.99
N ASP A 122 -21.13 -3.71 -19.90
CA ASP A 122 -20.81 -2.34 -19.48
C ASP A 122 -19.34 -2.21 -19.00
N PRO A 123 -18.46 -1.50 -19.72
CA PRO A 123 -17.01 -1.45 -19.47
C PRO A 123 -16.59 -0.52 -18.32
N THR A 124 -17.53 0.08 -17.59
CA THR A 124 -17.26 1.34 -16.87
C THR A 124 -16.39 1.25 -15.62
N GLU A 125 -16.43 0.16 -14.84
CA GLU A 125 -15.60 0.08 -13.60
C GLU A 125 -14.16 -0.39 -13.86
N LEU A 126 -13.93 -1.22 -14.88
CA LEU A 126 -12.58 -1.72 -15.21
C LEU A 126 -11.77 -0.66 -15.99
N GLU A 127 -12.39 0.06 -16.93
CA GLU A 127 -11.73 1.14 -17.68
C GLU A 127 -11.34 2.32 -16.77
N ALA A 128 -12.13 2.62 -15.74
CA ALA A 128 -11.78 3.65 -14.75
C ALA A 128 -10.55 3.30 -13.90
N ARG A 129 -10.02 2.08 -14.00
CA ARG A 129 -8.90 1.56 -13.19
C ARG A 129 -7.64 1.25 -14.00
N THR A 130 -7.59 1.61 -15.28
CA THR A 130 -6.46 1.33 -16.18
C THR A 130 -5.65 2.56 -16.55
N SER A 131 -6.21 3.76 -16.33
CA SER A 131 -5.55 5.04 -16.56
C SER A 131 -5.24 5.73 -15.23
N PRO A 132 -4.03 5.57 -14.66
CA PRO A 132 -3.67 6.27 -13.43
C PRO A 132 -3.71 7.78 -13.64
N THR A 133 -4.26 8.47 -12.65
CA THR A 133 -4.37 9.92 -12.63
C THR A 133 -3.47 10.51 -11.55
N ILE A 134 -3.24 11.82 -11.61
CA ILE A 134 -2.57 12.54 -10.51
C ILE A 134 -3.32 12.40 -9.17
N TYR A 135 -4.63 12.19 -9.21
CA TYR A 135 -5.43 12.00 -8.00
C TYR A 135 -5.12 10.68 -7.30
N ASP A 136 -4.88 9.59 -8.06
CA ASP A 136 -4.47 8.30 -7.49
C ASP A 136 -3.13 8.43 -6.75
N VAL A 137 -2.20 9.18 -7.33
CA VAL A 137 -0.90 9.50 -6.71
C VAL A 137 -1.07 10.26 -5.40
N LEU A 138 -1.91 11.30 -5.38
CA LEU A 138 -2.18 12.07 -4.17
C LEU A 138 -2.83 11.21 -3.09
N ILE A 139 -3.82 10.39 -3.47
CA ILE A 139 -4.50 9.48 -2.55
C ILE A 139 -3.52 8.45 -1.98
N ALA A 140 -2.66 7.85 -2.80
CA ALA A 140 -1.65 6.90 -2.36
C ALA A 140 -0.62 7.54 -1.41
N LEU A 141 -0.17 8.76 -1.71
CA LEU A 141 0.76 9.51 -0.87
C LEU A 141 0.14 9.83 0.50
N PHE A 142 -1.01 10.52 0.53
CA PHE A 142 -1.65 10.92 1.78
C PHE A 142 -2.22 9.72 2.56
N GLY A 143 -2.71 8.69 1.86
CA GLY A 143 -3.09 7.42 2.47
C GLY A 143 -1.90 6.73 3.14
N GLY A 144 -0.74 6.68 2.47
CA GLY A 144 0.49 6.17 3.05
C GLY A 144 0.94 6.95 4.28
N LEU A 145 0.86 8.29 4.24
CA LEU A 145 1.18 9.16 5.39
C LEU A 145 0.24 8.90 6.57
N ALA A 146 -1.07 8.81 6.33
CA ALA A 146 -2.05 8.49 7.37
C ALA A 146 -1.82 7.08 7.96
N GLY A 147 -1.47 6.11 7.12
CA GLY A 147 -1.23 4.72 7.53
C GLY A 147 -0.03 4.59 8.45
N ILE A 148 1.10 5.22 8.13
CA ILE A 148 2.28 5.17 8.99
C ILE A 148 2.09 5.95 10.30
N PHE A 149 1.33 7.05 10.28
CA PHE A 149 0.91 7.73 11.52
C PHE A 149 0.09 6.79 12.40
N GLU A 150 -0.89 6.10 11.83
CA GLU A 150 -1.73 5.15 12.56
C GLU A 150 -0.92 3.99 13.16
N MET A 151 -0.02 3.39 12.37
CA MET A 151 0.85 2.32 12.85
C MET A 151 1.75 2.78 14.00
N SER A 152 2.05 4.07 14.03
CA SER A 152 2.90 4.70 15.04
C SER A 152 2.17 5.19 16.29
N ARG A 153 0.83 5.19 16.30
CA ARG A 153 0.07 5.52 17.50
C ARG A 153 0.21 4.43 18.56
N LYS A 154 0.27 4.82 19.83
CA LYS A 154 0.27 3.87 20.95
C LYS A 154 -0.96 2.95 20.91
N GLU A 155 -2.13 3.54 20.67
CA GLU A 155 -3.40 2.84 20.50
C GLU A 155 -3.73 2.68 19.01
N SER A 156 -3.91 1.42 18.58
CA SER A 156 -4.35 1.11 17.22
C SER A 156 -5.81 1.51 17.03
N GLY A 157 -6.12 2.28 16.01
CA GLY A 157 -7.48 2.59 15.59
C GLY A 157 -7.83 1.94 14.25
N THR A 158 -8.85 2.50 13.60
CA THR A 158 -9.42 1.99 12.34
C THR A 158 -8.85 2.67 11.10
N VAL A 159 -7.86 3.56 11.23
CA VAL A 159 -7.39 4.37 10.09
C VAL A 159 -6.66 3.51 9.06
N LEU A 160 -5.97 2.44 9.48
CA LEU A 160 -5.28 1.53 8.56
C LEU A 160 -6.24 0.83 7.59
N ALA A 161 -7.45 0.51 8.06
CA ALA A 161 -8.53 -0.01 7.23
C ALA A 161 -8.97 1.04 6.19
N GLY A 162 -9.11 2.32 6.57
CA GLY A 162 -9.41 3.41 5.64
C GLY A 162 -8.32 3.61 4.58
N VAL A 163 -7.05 3.46 4.94
CA VAL A 163 -5.91 3.53 4.00
C VAL A 163 -5.96 2.39 2.99
N ALA A 164 -6.29 1.18 3.44
CA ALA A 164 -6.44 0.03 2.54
C ALA A 164 -7.53 0.26 1.48
N ILE A 165 -8.65 0.89 1.90
CA ILE A 165 -9.76 1.24 1.01
C ILE A 165 -9.32 2.32 0.01
N ALA A 166 -8.72 3.40 0.50
CA ALA A 166 -8.37 4.57 -0.31
C ALA A 166 -7.30 4.27 -1.36
N THR A 167 -6.31 3.45 -1.03
CA THR A 167 -5.16 3.17 -1.91
C THR A 167 -5.47 2.20 -3.05
N ALA A 168 -6.68 1.63 -3.07
CA ALA A 168 -7.22 0.82 -4.15
C ALA A 168 -6.22 -0.18 -4.76
N LEU A 169 -5.41 -0.86 -3.95
CA LEU A 169 -4.35 -1.77 -4.44
C LEU A 169 -4.88 -3.10 -4.99
N MET A 170 -6.05 -3.51 -4.49
CA MET A 170 -6.63 -4.82 -4.79
C MET A 170 -7.36 -4.88 -6.15
N PRO A 171 -8.20 -3.91 -6.55
CA PRO A 171 -8.85 -3.91 -7.86
C PRO A 171 -7.88 -3.93 -9.05
N PRO A 172 -6.75 -3.20 -9.05
CA PRO A 172 -5.77 -3.28 -10.11
C PRO A 172 -5.16 -4.68 -10.25
N LEU A 173 -4.91 -5.39 -9.13
CA LEU A 173 -4.43 -6.77 -9.21
C LEU A 173 -5.49 -7.73 -9.80
N CYS A 174 -6.76 -7.57 -9.43
CA CYS A 174 -7.86 -8.33 -10.03
C CYS A 174 -8.03 -8.02 -11.52
N THR A 175 -7.95 -6.74 -11.89
CA THR A 175 -8.03 -6.25 -13.27
C THR A 175 -6.87 -6.78 -14.11
N ALA A 176 -5.67 -6.83 -13.54
CA ALA A 176 -4.51 -7.42 -14.18
C ALA A 176 -4.72 -8.93 -14.44
N GLY A 177 -5.24 -9.68 -13.47
CA GLY A 177 -5.59 -11.09 -13.66
C GLY A 177 -6.69 -11.30 -14.70
N TYR A 178 -7.69 -10.42 -14.75
CA TYR A 178 -8.70 -10.39 -15.82
C TYR A 178 -8.08 -10.16 -17.19
N GLY A 179 -7.18 -9.18 -17.32
CA GLY A 179 -6.45 -8.88 -18.55
C GLY A 179 -5.66 -10.09 -19.05
N LEU A 180 -4.97 -10.80 -18.16
CA LEU A 180 -4.29 -12.06 -18.49
C LEU A 180 -5.26 -13.16 -18.95
N ALA A 181 -6.41 -13.32 -18.29
CA ALA A 181 -7.40 -14.35 -18.63
C ALA A 181 -8.02 -14.13 -20.01
N ASN A 182 -8.19 -12.88 -20.43
CA ASN A 182 -8.84 -12.49 -21.68
C ASN A 182 -7.83 -12.08 -22.78
N TRP A 183 -6.53 -12.32 -22.57
CA TRP A 183 -5.47 -11.92 -23.48
C TRP A 183 -5.44 -10.41 -23.80
N ASN A 184 -6.00 -9.58 -22.92
CA ASN A 184 -5.99 -8.13 -23.03
C ASN A 184 -4.79 -7.56 -22.27
N LEU A 185 -3.69 -7.37 -23.01
CA LEU A 185 -2.43 -6.83 -22.47
C LEU A 185 -2.54 -5.35 -22.06
N GLU A 186 -3.46 -4.59 -22.65
CA GLU A 186 -3.66 -3.18 -22.29
C GLU A 186 -4.24 -3.06 -20.88
N TYR A 187 -5.25 -3.86 -20.55
CA TYR A 187 -5.79 -3.95 -19.20
C TYR A 187 -4.78 -4.50 -18.19
N PHE A 188 -4.00 -5.51 -18.59
CA PHE A 188 -2.92 -6.02 -17.73
C PHE A 188 -1.88 -4.94 -17.41
N ALA A 189 -1.35 -4.27 -18.43
CA ALA A 189 -0.30 -3.27 -18.27
C ALA A 189 -0.78 -2.04 -17.50
N GLY A 190 -1.95 -1.50 -17.85
CA GLY A 190 -2.52 -0.33 -17.18
C GLY A 190 -2.80 -0.58 -15.69
N ALA A 191 -3.39 -1.74 -15.37
CA ALA A 191 -3.69 -2.09 -13.98
C ALA A 191 -2.43 -2.39 -13.16
N MET A 192 -1.45 -3.10 -13.74
CA MET A 192 -0.15 -3.30 -13.07
C MET A 192 0.59 -1.98 -12.85
N TYR A 193 0.52 -1.05 -13.80
CA TYR A 193 1.12 0.27 -13.67
C TYR A 193 0.48 1.08 -12.53
N LEU A 194 -0.85 1.11 -12.44
CA LEU A 194 -1.56 1.74 -11.32
C LEU A 194 -1.18 1.10 -9.96
N PHE A 195 -1.11 -0.22 -9.89
CA PHE A 195 -0.66 -0.93 -8.68
C PHE A 195 0.77 -0.53 -8.27
N ILE A 196 1.69 -0.46 -9.23
CA ILE A 196 3.09 -0.08 -8.99
C ILE A 196 3.18 1.37 -8.51
N ILE A 197 2.50 2.31 -9.17
CA ILE A 197 2.46 3.72 -8.76
C ILE A 197 1.99 3.84 -7.32
N ASN A 198 0.83 3.25 -7.00
CA ASN A 198 0.26 3.36 -5.66
C ASN A 198 1.21 2.77 -4.60
N SER A 199 1.80 1.61 -4.90
CA SER A 199 2.79 0.98 -4.01
C SER A 199 4.01 1.87 -3.79
N VAL A 200 4.58 2.47 -4.85
CA VAL A 200 5.74 3.36 -4.78
C VAL A 200 5.45 4.59 -3.94
N PHE A 201 4.30 5.23 -4.11
CA PHE A 201 3.94 6.42 -3.33
C PHE A 201 3.65 6.11 -1.86
N ILE A 202 3.07 4.95 -1.54
CA ILE A 202 2.91 4.50 -0.14
C ILE A 202 4.29 4.22 0.48
N ILE A 203 5.18 3.55 -0.25
CA ILE A 203 6.56 3.30 0.18
C ILE A 203 7.28 4.63 0.44
N PHE A 204 7.13 5.60 -0.45
CA PHE A 204 7.73 6.92 -0.31
C PHE A 204 7.16 7.69 0.89
N ALA A 205 5.84 7.72 1.05
CA ALA A 205 5.19 8.32 2.21
C ALA A 205 5.71 7.72 3.52
N THR A 206 5.81 6.40 3.56
CA THR A 206 6.36 5.66 4.71
C THR A 206 7.82 6.06 4.97
N TYR A 207 8.66 6.10 3.93
CA TYR A 207 10.05 6.52 4.04
C TYR A 207 10.19 7.93 4.64
N VAL A 208 9.43 8.90 4.11
CA VAL A 208 9.44 10.29 4.58
C VAL A 208 9.05 10.36 6.04
N MET A 209 7.99 9.66 6.45
CA MET A 209 7.51 9.68 7.83
C MET A 209 8.43 8.96 8.80
N VAL A 210 9.00 7.82 8.42
CA VAL A 210 9.99 7.11 9.22
C VAL A 210 11.21 8.00 9.49
N LYS A 211 11.64 8.80 8.51
CA LYS A 211 12.68 9.82 8.70
C LYS A 211 12.22 11.00 9.54
N TYR A 212 11.02 11.54 9.30
CA TYR A 212 10.46 12.65 10.05
C TYR A 212 10.30 12.33 11.55
N MET A 213 9.86 11.11 11.86
CA MET A 213 9.62 10.63 13.23
C MET A 213 10.88 10.06 13.90
N ASN A 214 12.04 10.13 13.25
CA ASN A 214 13.33 9.65 13.75
C ASN A 214 13.29 8.20 14.26
N PHE A 215 12.74 7.29 13.46
CA PHE A 215 12.81 5.85 13.76
C PHE A 215 14.27 5.41 13.91
N GLN A 216 14.52 4.48 14.83
CA GLN A 216 15.86 3.93 15.06
C GLN A 216 16.40 3.24 13.80
N GLU A 217 17.59 3.65 13.37
CA GLU A 217 18.27 3.01 12.24
C GLU A 217 18.76 1.60 12.63
N ALA A 218 18.82 0.69 11.66
CA ALA A 218 19.32 -0.66 11.90
C ALA A 218 20.81 -0.63 12.29
N GLU A 219 21.21 -1.43 13.30
CA GLU A 219 22.59 -1.51 13.80
C GLU A 219 23.64 -1.86 12.72
N PHE A 220 23.21 -2.46 11.60
CA PHE A 220 24.07 -2.84 10.47
C PHE A 220 24.10 -1.80 9.32
N ALA A 221 23.75 -0.54 9.57
CA ALA A 221 23.68 0.51 8.56
C ALA A 221 25.05 0.82 7.93
N ASN A 222 25.34 0.18 6.80
CA ASN A 222 26.54 0.44 6.01
C ASN A 222 26.35 1.74 5.20
N ALA A 223 27.13 2.79 5.50
CA ALA A 223 26.94 4.15 4.95
C ALA A 223 26.94 4.23 3.41
N LYS A 224 27.69 3.35 2.73
CA LYS A 224 27.68 3.25 1.26
C LYS A 224 26.34 2.74 0.71
N THR A 225 25.71 1.80 1.41
CA THR A 225 24.43 1.22 1.02
C THR A 225 23.29 2.22 1.25
N ALA A 226 23.33 2.98 2.35
CA ALA A 226 22.37 4.05 2.63
C ALA A 226 22.33 5.12 1.51
N LYS A 227 23.50 5.57 1.03
CA LYS A 227 23.60 6.55 -0.06
C LYS A 227 23.07 5.98 -1.39
N ARG A 228 23.34 4.71 -1.67
CA ARG A 228 22.89 4.03 -2.90
C ARG A 228 21.36 3.84 -2.89
N THR A 229 20.80 3.42 -1.76
CA THR A 229 19.35 3.25 -1.57
C THR A 229 18.61 4.57 -1.71
N ARG A 230 19.08 5.65 -1.09
CA ARG A 230 18.50 7.00 -1.24
C ARG A 230 18.48 7.48 -2.69
N ASN A 231 19.57 7.27 -3.42
CA ASN A 231 19.66 7.66 -4.83
C ASN A 231 18.74 6.79 -5.72
N LEU A 232 18.62 5.50 -5.43
CA LEU A 232 17.71 4.59 -6.16
C LEU A 232 16.25 5.03 -5.97
N ILE A 233 15.84 5.37 -4.75
CA ILE A 233 14.49 5.86 -4.46
C ILE A 233 14.22 7.17 -5.21
N THR A 234 15.14 8.14 -5.12
CA THR A 234 15.00 9.43 -5.81
C THR A 234 14.85 9.22 -7.32
N PHE A 235 15.62 8.28 -7.88
CA PHE A 235 15.52 7.89 -9.29
C PHE A 235 14.17 7.25 -9.62
N PHE A 236 13.69 6.27 -8.84
CA PHE A 236 12.41 5.61 -9.08
C PHE A 236 11.23 6.56 -8.94
N ILE A 237 11.25 7.49 -7.97
CA ILE A 237 10.21 8.51 -7.82
C ILE A 237 10.17 9.42 -9.04
N LEU A 238 11.33 9.91 -9.50
CA LEU A 238 11.40 10.76 -10.70
C LEU A 238 10.96 10.02 -11.95
N LEU A 239 11.31 8.74 -12.08
CA LEU A 239 10.94 7.91 -13.22
C LEU A 239 9.44 7.57 -13.25
N VAL A 240 8.82 7.41 -12.08
CA VAL A 240 7.38 7.10 -11.96
C VAL A 240 6.50 8.36 -12.07
N ILE A 241 7.04 9.54 -11.77
CA ILE A 241 6.34 10.83 -11.94
C ILE A 241 6.29 11.29 -13.41
N ILE A 242 7.25 10.87 -14.23
CA ILE A 242 7.28 11.20 -15.65
C ILE A 242 6.47 10.13 -16.40
N PRO A 243 5.31 10.47 -17.00
CA PRO A 243 4.49 9.54 -17.76
C PRO A 243 5.21 9.04 -19.02
#